data_AF-A0A371CN32-F1
#
_entry.id   AF-A0A371CN32-F1
#
_cell.length_a   1.000
_cell.length_b   1.000
_cell.length_c   1.000
_cell.angle_alpha   90.00
_cell.angle_beta   90.00
_cell.angle_gamma   90.00
#
_symmetry.space_group_name_H-M   'P 1'
#
loop_
_entity.id
_entity.type
_entity.pdbx_description
1 polymer ?
#
loop_
_entity_poly.entity_id
_entity_poly.type
_entity_poly.pdbx_seq_one_letter_code
_entity_poly.pdbx_strand_id
1 'polypeptide(L)'
;MMRTDILFSSPHLRFSRAQQEAILAWGKAMGGRDIPSLYKLDKFQREALDAVGNPTVKIRTASGNVFYMNTIRETLMKHYAHPPTRRKIHKYPEFTGDRVSEVWQAGKWLVDAPDEVLTPMVRQNGEDFYVNELTRCAAGKWFIPKRFFELGGKMWAKGHEVIETSVSHNSGCVATVRLTFIFRAA
;
A
#
# COMPACT_ATOMS: atom_id res chain seq x y z
N MET A 1 -12.03 -17.46 -21.21
CA MET A 1 -10.86 -17.70 -20.32
C MET A 1 -11.16 -17.25 -18.90
N MET A 2 -11.16 -15.94 -18.59
CA MET A 2 -11.30 -15.40 -17.22
C MET A 2 -12.60 -15.83 -16.49
N ARG A 3 -13.75 -15.84 -17.16
CA ARG A 3 -15.02 -16.26 -16.52
C ARG A 3 -15.01 -17.73 -16.08
N THR A 4 -14.44 -18.61 -16.90
CA THR A 4 -14.29 -20.04 -16.59
C THR A 4 -13.33 -20.23 -15.42
N ASP A 5 -12.24 -19.45 -15.38
CA ASP A 5 -11.30 -19.47 -14.26
C ASP A 5 -11.97 -19.02 -12.96
N ILE A 6 -12.70 -17.90 -12.95
CA ILE A 6 -13.44 -17.43 -11.77
C ILE A 6 -14.41 -18.50 -11.25
N LEU A 7 -15.10 -19.20 -12.14
CA LEU A 7 -16.02 -20.28 -11.76
C LEU A 7 -15.29 -21.44 -11.06
N PHE A 8 -14.20 -21.92 -11.64
CA PHE A 8 -13.48 -23.09 -11.13
C PHE A 8 -12.51 -22.78 -9.98
N SER A 9 -12.11 -21.51 -9.83
CA SER A 9 -11.23 -21.01 -8.77
C SER A 9 -12.02 -20.38 -7.60
N SER A 10 -13.36 -20.52 -7.60
CA SER A 10 -14.22 -19.99 -6.53
C SER A 10 -13.91 -20.65 -5.17
N PRO A 11 -13.63 -19.89 -4.10
CA PRO A 11 -13.33 -20.45 -2.78
C PRO A 11 -14.46 -21.31 -2.20
N HIS A 12 -15.70 -21.00 -2.56
CA HIS A 12 -16.91 -21.62 -2.02
C HIS A 12 -17.47 -22.75 -2.88
N LEU A 13 -16.99 -22.89 -4.13
CA LEU A 13 -17.46 -23.89 -5.07
C LEU A 13 -16.25 -24.70 -5.58
N ARG A 14 -16.01 -25.84 -4.94
CA ARG A 14 -14.92 -26.74 -5.33
C ARG A 14 -15.40 -27.72 -6.38
N PHE A 15 -14.95 -27.56 -7.61
CA PHE A 15 -15.18 -28.51 -8.68
C PHE A 15 -14.01 -29.50 -8.78
N SER A 16 -14.31 -30.79 -8.71
CA SER A 16 -13.34 -31.83 -9.07
C SER A 16 -12.97 -31.73 -10.55
N ARG A 17 -11.84 -32.32 -10.95
CA ARG A 17 -11.42 -32.29 -12.36
C ARG A 17 -12.49 -32.89 -13.28
N ALA A 18 -13.11 -33.99 -12.86
CA ALA A 18 -14.21 -34.61 -13.60
C ALA A 18 -15.44 -33.69 -13.72
N GLN A 19 -15.78 -32.93 -12.66
CA GLN A 19 -16.87 -31.95 -12.72
C GLN A 19 -16.53 -30.79 -13.65
N GLN A 20 -15.30 -30.29 -13.63
CA GLN A 20 -14.87 -29.23 -14.55
C GLN A 20 -14.93 -29.71 -16.00
N GLU A 21 -14.48 -30.93 -16.30
CA GLU A 21 -14.60 -31.55 -17.62
C GLU A 21 -16.07 -31.67 -18.06
N ALA A 22 -16.93 -32.16 -17.18
CA ALA A 22 -18.36 -32.30 -17.45
C ALA A 22 -19.03 -30.95 -17.76
N ILE A 23 -18.71 -29.90 -16.99
CA ILE A 23 -19.24 -28.54 -17.21
C ILE A 23 -18.77 -27.98 -18.55
N LEU A 24 -17.48 -28.15 -18.89
CA LEU A 24 -16.95 -27.68 -20.17
C LEU A 24 -17.51 -28.48 -21.35
N ALA A 25 -17.67 -29.79 -21.20
CA ALA A 25 -18.27 -30.67 -22.20
C ALA A 25 -19.75 -30.32 -22.43
N TRP A 26 -20.49 -30.09 -21.35
CA TRP A 26 -21.89 -29.63 -21.40
C TRP A 26 -22.00 -28.28 -22.12
N GLY A 27 -21.16 -27.30 -21.78
CA GLY A 27 -21.14 -26.01 -22.48
C GLY A 27 -20.89 -26.15 -23.98
N LYS A 28 -20.00 -27.08 -24.39
CA LYS A 28 -19.72 -27.37 -25.81
C LYS A 28 -20.93 -28.01 -26.49
N ALA A 29 -21.58 -28.97 -25.83
CA ALA A 29 -22.78 -29.62 -26.35
C ALA A 29 -23.95 -28.64 -26.54
N MET A 30 -24.04 -27.61 -25.69
CA MET A 30 -25.02 -26.52 -25.82
C MET A 30 -24.67 -25.49 -26.91
N GLY A 31 -23.62 -25.72 -27.71
CA GLY A 31 -23.22 -24.83 -28.81
C GLY A 31 -22.40 -23.61 -28.36
N GLY A 32 -21.86 -23.61 -27.14
CA GLY A 32 -21.03 -22.51 -26.65
C GLY A 32 -19.74 -22.36 -27.46
N ARG A 33 -19.43 -21.11 -27.84
CA ARG A 33 -18.21 -20.76 -28.59
C ARG A 33 -17.06 -20.46 -27.62
N ASP A 34 -15.83 -20.68 -28.06
CA ASP A 34 -14.59 -20.36 -27.33
C ASP A 34 -14.46 -20.98 -25.93
N ILE A 35 -15.03 -22.17 -25.73
CA ILE A 35 -14.93 -22.90 -24.47
C ILE A 35 -13.50 -23.45 -24.34
N PRO A 36 -12.76 -23.07 -23.28
CA PRO A 36 -11.38 -23.53 -23.12
C PRO A 36 -11.33 -25.03 -22.84
N SER A 37 -10.23 -25.67 -23.22
CA SER A 37 -9.87 -26.95 -22.63
C SER A 37 -9.35 -26.73 -21.21
N LEU A 38 -9.41 -27.78 -20.37
CA LEU A 38 -8.74 -27.72 -19.07
C LEU A 38 -7.26 -27.37 -19.19
N TYR A 39 -6.57 -27.91 -20.19
CA TYR A 39 -5.17 -27.56 -20.45
C TYR A 39 -4.96 -26.05 -20.68
N LYS A 40 -5.81 -25.41 -21.51
CA LYS A 40 -5.72 -23.96 -21.74
C LYS A 40 -6.03 -23.18 -20.47
N LEU A 41 -6.96 -23.68 -19.65
CA LEU A 41 -7.29 -23.07 -18.35
C LEU A 41 -6.13 -23.18 -17.35
N ASP A 42 -5.54 -24.36 -17.20
CA ASP A 42 -4.37 -24.61 -16.34
C ASP A 42 -3.16 -23.76 -16.78
N LYS A 43 -2.98 -23.57 -18.11
CA LYS A 43 -1.96 -22.68 -18.65
C LYS A 43 -2.24 -21.22 -18.28
N PHE A 44 -3.45 -20.75 -18.52
CA PHE A 44 -3.87 -19.39 -18.16
C PHE A 44 -3.71 -19.12 -16.66
N GLN A 45 -4.13 -20.06 -15.79
CA GLN A 45 -4.00 -19.93 -14.34
C GLN A 45 -2.54 -19.80 -13.90
N ARG A 46 -1.64 -20.60 -14.49
CA ARG A 46 -0.20 -20.52 -14.20
C ARG A 46 0.39 -19.17 -14.65
N GLU A 47 0.09 -18.75 -15.87
CA GLU A 47 0.54 -17.46 -16.41
C GLU A 47 -0.01 -16.28 -15.60
N ALA A 48 -1.28 -16.34 -15.21
CA ALA A 48 -1.91 -15.32 -14.36
C ALA A 48 -1.24 -15.26 -12.98
N LEU A 49 -1.00 -16.41 -12.35
CA LEU A 49 -0.31 -16.50 -11.06
C LEU A 49 1.13 -15.99 -11.13
N ASP A 50 1.84 -16.24 -12.23
CA ASP A 50 3.19 -15.73 -12.45
C ASP A 50 3.17 -14.20 -12.63
N ALA A 51 2.22 -13.69 -13.42
CA ALA A 51 2.08 -12.26 -13.68
C ALA A 51 1.64 -11.43 -12.46
N VAL A 52 0.75 -11.97 -11.61
CA VAL A 52 0.26 -11.26 -10.41
C VAL A 52 1.04 -11.60 -9.14
N GLY A 53 1.94 -12.56 -9.22
CA GLY A 53 2.66 -13.15 -8.09
C GLY A 53 1.89 -14.30 -7.43
N ASN A 54 2.60 -15.41 -7.18
CA ASN A 54 2.13 -16.51 -6.35
C ASN A 54 2.88 -16.50 -5.01
N PRO A 55 2.43 -15.69 -4.05
CA PRO A 55 3.21 -15.45 -2.84
C PRO A 55 3.14 -16.57 -1.80
N THR A 56 2.33 -17.60 -2.05
CA THR A 56 2.02 -18.62 -1.05
C THR A 56 3.16 -19.61 -0.94
N VAL A 57 3.85 -19.58 0.19
CA VAL A 57 4.92 -20.51 0.54
C VAL A 57 4.34 -21.65 1.36
N LYS A 58 4.66 -22.89 0.96
CA LYS A 58 4.37 -24.08 1.75
C LYS A 58 5.44 -24.22 2.84
N ILE A 59 5.02 -24.21 4.09
CA ILE A 59 5.90 -24.41 5.25
C ILE A 59 5.52 -25.72 5.93
N ARG A 60 6.52 -26.56 6.19
CA ARG A 60 6.35 -27.77 6.99
C ARG A 60 6.98 -27.57 8.36
N THR A 61 6.22 -27.75 9.43
CA THR A 61 6.77 -27.67 10.79
C THR A 61 7.52 -28.94 11.16
N ALA A 62 8.34 -28.88 12.20
CA ALA A 62 9.04 -30.04 12.76
C ALA A 62 8.07 -31.16 13.19
N SER A 63 6.85 -30.81 13.62
CA SER A 63 5.77 -31.76 13.94
C SER A 63 5.13 -32.43 12.72
N GLY A 64 5.51 -32.06 11.49
CA GLY A 64 5.01 -32.63 10.25
C GLY A 64 3.80 -31.92 9.63
N ASN A 65 3.22 -30.93 10.33
CA ASN A 65 2.08 -30.15 9.84
C ASN A 65 2.49 -29.27 8.64
N VAL A 66 1.57 -29.13 7.68
CA VAL A 66 1.78 -28.32 6.48
C VAL A 66 0.91 -27.07 6.56
N PHE A 67 1.56 -25.91 6.50
CA PHE A 67 0.92 -24.61 6.43
C PHE A 67 1.22 -23.97 5.08
N TYR A 68 0.29 -23.12 4.63
CA TYR A 68 0.47 -22.28 3.45
C TYR A 68 0.37 -20.84 3.93
N MET A 69 1.44 -20.07 3.77
CA MET A 69 1.46 -18.67 4.17
C MET A 69 2.08 -17.80 3.09
N ASN A 70 1.55 -16.60 2.92
CA ASN A 70 2.22 -15.60 2.09
C ASN A 70 3.44 -15.06 2.84
N THR A 71 4.45 -14.58 2.11
CA THR A 71 5.51 -13.79 2.74
C THR A 71 4.91 -12.52 3.37
N ILE A 72 5.59 -11.94 4.37
CA ILE A 72 5.12 -10.71 5.04
C ILE A 72 4.94 -9.58 4.03
N ARG A 73 5.90 -9.42 3.11
CA ARG A 73 5.87 -8.42 2.04
C ARG A 73 4.59 -8.54 1.20
N GLU A 74 4.32 -9.75 0.72
CA GLU A 74 3.19 -10.04 -0.15
C GLU A 74 1.83 -9.90 0.55
N THR A 75 1.79 -10.28 1.83
CA THR A 75 0.63 -10.07 2.69
C THR A 75 0.33 -8.58 2.84
N LEU A 76 1.37 -7.78 3.13
CA LEU A 76 1.23 -6.33 3.26
C LEU A 76 0.79 -5.69 1.95
N MET A 77 1.39 -6.07 0.82
CA MET A 77 1.00 -5.59 -0.52
C MET A 77 -0.47 -5.86 -0.81
N LYS A 78 -0.96 -7.08 -0.56
CA LYS A 78 -2.37 -7.44 -0.74
C LYS A 78 -3.30 -6.66 0.18
N HIS A 79 -2.93 -6.47 1.45
CA HIS A 79 -3.71 -5.67 2.39
C HIS A 79 -3.76 -4.20 1.99
N TYR A 80 -2.67 -3.67 1.46
CA TYR A 80 -2.60 -2.30 0.97
C TYR A 80 -3.36 -2.10 -0.34
N ALA A 81 -3.41 -3.12 -1.21
CA ALA A 81 -4.19 -3.11 -2.45
C ALA A 81 -5.70 -3.21 -2.21
N HIS A 82 -6.13 -3.89 -1.15
CA HIS A 82 -7.55 -4.07 -0.83
C HIS A 82 -8.14 -2.80 -0.16
N PRO A 83 -9.06 -2.06 -0.82
CA PRO A 83 -9.48 -0.74 -0.33
C PRO A 83 -10.10 -0.73 1.08
N PRO A 84 -11.00 -1.67 1.45
CA PRO A 84 -11.54 -1.75 2.81
C PRO A 84 -10.48 -2.04 3.87
N THR A 85 -9.48 -2.87 3.56
CA THR A 85 -8.40 -3.19 4.51
C THR A 85 -7.41 -2.04 4.60
N ARG A 86 -7.01 -1.45 3.46
CA ARG A 86 -6.09 -0.31 3.39
C ARG A 86 -6.53 0.85 4.28
N ARG A 87 -7.85 1.11 4.38
CA ARG A 87 -8.41 2.17 5.25
C ARG A 87 -8.19 1.92 6.74
N LYS A 88 -7.96 0.68 7.15
CA LYS A 88 -7.69 0.27 8.55
C LYS A 88 -6.19 0.24 8.87
N ILE A 89 -5.32 0.45 7.88
CA ILE A 89 -3.87 0.48 8.08
C ILE A 89 -3.48 1.88 8.51
N HIS A 90 -2.95 2.00 9.73
CA HIS A 90 -2.29 3.22 10.20
C HIS A 90 -0.95 3.36 9.50
N LYS A 91 -0.79 4.44 8.73
CA LYS A 91 0.39 4.72 7.90
C LYS A 91 1.28 5.80 8.51
N TYR A 92 0.75 6.55 9.45
CA TYR A 92 1.41 7.69 10.07
C TYR A 92 1.35 7.54 11.58
N PRO A 93 2.37 8.03 12.29
CA PRO A 93 2.26 8.19 13.73
C PRO A 93 1.19 9.24 14.07
N GLU A 94 0.53 9.06 15.21
CA GLU A 94 -0.47 9.97 15.75
C GLU A 94 0.08 10.62 17.03
N PHE A 95 -0.01 11.94 17.13
CA PHE A 95 0.33 12.66 18.35
C PHE A 95 -0.93 12.89 19.19
N THR A 96 -0.97 12.27 20.37
CA THR A 96 -2.08 12.34 21.33
C THR A 96 -1.66 12.99 22.66
N GLY A 97 -0.53 13.71 22.68
CA GLY A 97 0.04 14.27 23.91
C GLY A 97 0.63 13.17 24.81
N ASP A 98 0.23 13.17 26.08
CA ASP A 98 0.79 12.26 27.09
C ASP A 98 0.05 10.91 27.18
N ARG A 99 -0.98 10.69 26.36
CA ARG A 99 -1.79 9.46 26.39
C ARG A 99 -1.45 8.58 25.21
N VAL A 100 -1.10 7.33 25.47
CA VAL A 100 -0.86 6.31 24.45
C VAL A 100 -1.78 5.13 24.73
N SER A 101 -2.71 4.83 23.82
CA SER A 101 -3.51 3.60 23.83
C SER A 101 -3.06 2.61 22.77
N GLU A 102 -2.42 3.10 21.70
CA GLU A 102 -2.11 2.31 20.51
C GLU A 102 -0.65 2.50 20.06
N VAL A 103 -0.12 1.53 19.31
CA VAL A 103 1.30 1.54 18.91
C VAL A 103 1.64 2.74 18.01
N TRP A 104 0.71 3.20 17.17
CA TRP A 104 0.90 4.38 16.32
C TRP A 104 0.93 5.70 17.09
N GLN A 105 0.54 5.70 18.36
CA GLN A 105 0.61 6.87 19.24
C GLN A 105 1.92 6.93 20.04
N ALA A 106 2.75 5.87 19.97
CA ALA A 106 3.96 5.80 20.75
C ALA A 106 5.05 6.74 20.22
N GLY A 107 5.76 7.38 21.16
CA GLY A 107 6.93 8.23 20.85
C GLY A 107 8.01 7.51 20.03
N LYS A 108 8.13 6.18 20.14
CA LYS A 108 9.05 5.38 19.31
C LYS A 108 8.83 5.57 17.81
N TRP A 109 7.58 5.71 17.38
CA TRP A 109 7.27 5.93 15.97
C TRP A 109 7.34 7.41 15.61
N LEU A 110 6.74 8.29 16.43
CA LEU A 110 6.67 9.72 16.13
C LEU A 110 8.01 10.48 16.29
N VAL A 111 8.88 10.03 17.20
CA VAL A 111 10.10 10.73 17.61
C VAL A 111 11.34 9.90 17.26
N ASP A 112 11.42 8.66 17.74
CA ASP A 112 12.68 7.90 17.72
C ASP A 112 13.00 7.27 16.35
N ALA A 113 11.98 6.91 15.57
CA ALA A 113 12.17 6.31 14.26
C ALA A 113 12.92 7.27 13.31
N PRO A 114 13.90 6.82 12.51
CA PRO A 114 14.54 7.65 11.48
C PRO A 114 13.54 8.13 10.41
N ASP A 115 13.71 9.35 9.88
CA ASP A 115 12.81 9.89 8.83
C ASP A 115 12.76 9.00 7.57
N GLU A 116 13.89 8.37 7.22
CA GLU A 116 14.08 7.56 6.01
C GLU A 116 13.23 6.28 5.97
N VAL A 117 12.79 5.80 7.15
CA VAL A 117 11.98 4.58 7.27
C VAL A 117 10.49 4.88 7.45
N LEU A 118 10.12 6.16 7.52
CA LEU A 118 8.72 6.59 7.65
C LEU A 118 8.04 6.73 6.29
N THR A 119 6.73 6.88 6.31
CA THR A 119 5.92 7.06 5.10
C THR A 119 6.37 8.33 4.35
N PRO A 120 6.84 8.22 3.09
CA PRO A 120 7.57 9.29 2.42
C PRO A 120 6.67 10.35 1.76
N MET A 121 5.36 10.10 1.69
CA MET A 121 4.42 10.95 0.97
C MET A 121 3.05 10.91 1.62
N VAL A 122 2.37 12.04 1.61
CA VAL A 122 0.94 12.13 1.90
C VAL A 122 0.17 12.72 0.73
N ARG A 123 -1.04 12.19 0.48
CA ARG A 123 -1.99 12.74 -0.48
C ARG A 123 -3.07 13.52 0.26
N GLN A 124 -3.20 14.81 -0.03
CA GLN A 124 -4.22 15.70 0.53
C GLN A 124 -4.90 16.46 -0.60
N ASN A 125 -6.24 16.51 -0.58
CA ASN A 125 -7.04 17.22 -1.58
C ASN A 125 -6.73 16.87 -3.05
N GLY A 126 -6.22 15.66 -3.32
CA GLY A 126 -5.83 15.21 -4.66
C GLY A 126 -4.39 15.54 -5.05
N GLU A 127 -3.66 16.26 -4.21
CA GLU A 127 -2.25 16.61 -4.40
C GLU A 127 -1.34 15.72 -3.56
N ASP A 128 -0.14 15.43 -4.07
CA ASP A 128 0.88 14.64 -3.40
C ASP A 128 1.95 15.55 -2.81
N PHE A 129 2.29 15.32 -1.54
CA PHE A 129 3.34 16.02 -0.83
C PHE A 129 4.38 15.02 -0.36
N TYR A 130 5.63 15.17 -0.81
CA TYR A 130 6.72 14.29 -0.44
C TYR A 130 7.61 14.90 0.65
N VAL A 131 8.25 14.03 1.43
CA VAL A 131 9.34 14.45 2.32
C VAL A 131 10.54 14.92 1.50
N ASN A 132 11.28 15.89 2.03
CA ASN A 132 12.44 16.54 1.43
C ASN A 132 12.14 17.35 0.15
N GLU A 133 10.88 17.56 -0.20
CA GLU A 133 10.48 18.42 -1.30
C GLU A 133 9.95 19.77 -0.82
N LEU A 134 10.15 20.81 -1.62
CA LEU A 134 9.63 22.15 -1.33
C LEU A 134 8.11 22.16 -1.52
N THR A 135 7.40 22.51 -0.46
CA THR A 135 5.93 22.58 -0.45
C THR A 135 5.47 23.92 0.08
N ARG A 136 4.30 24.38 -0.37
CA ARG A 136 3.68 25.61 0.10
C ARG A 136 2.60 25.29 1.12
N CYS A 137 2.76 25.78 2.35
CA CYS A 137 1.75 25.61 3.41
C CYS A 137 0.50 26.46 3.13
N ALA A 138 -0.62 26.11 3.76
CA ALA A 138 -1.88 26.88 3.68
C ALA A 138 -1.72 28.36 4.06
N ALA A 139 -0.75 28.68 4.94
CA ALA A 139 -0.40 30.05 5.33
C ALA A 139 0.44 30.82 4.28
N GLY A 140 0.67 30.23 3.10
CA GLY A 140 1.45 30.84 2.01
C GLY A 140 2.97 30.74 2.16
N LYS A 141 3.46 30.18 3.27
CA LYS A 141 4.89 29.98 3.54
C LYS A 141 5.47 28.75 2.84
N TRP A 142 6.75 28.82 2.50
CA TRP A 142 7.51 27.69 1.97
C TRP A 142 8.03 26.80 3.10
N PHE A 143 7.98 25.48 2.87
CA PHE A 143 8.33 24.48 3.87
C PHE A 143 8.83 23.19 3.22
N ILE A 144 9.82 22.55 3.85
CA ILE A 144 10.34 21.24 3.42
C ILE A 144 9.97 20.21 4.50
N PRO A 145 8.97 19.34 4.25
CA PRO A 145 8.59 18.28 5.19
C PRO A 145 9.72 17.27 5.38
N LYS A 146 9.95 16.83 6.62
CA LYS A 146 10.84 15.70 6.95
C LYS A 146 10.05 14.46 7.34
N ARG A 147 8.88 14.65 7.97
CA ARG A 147 7.92 13.59 8.27
C ARG A 147 6.50 14.12 8.39
N PHE A 148 5.54 13.23 8.17
CA PHE A 148 4.11 13.47 8.35
C PHE A 148 3.58 12.73 9.57
N PHE A 149 2.62 13.35 10.27
CA PHE A 149 1.98 12.77 11.45
C PHE A 149 0.56 13.30 11.63
N GLU A 150 -0.28 12.55 12.34
CA GLU A 150 -1.65 12.94 12.63
C GLU A 150 -1.75 13.64 13.99
N LEU A 151 -2.56 14.70 14.09
CA LEU A 151 -2.89 15.39 15.33
C LEU A 151 -4.33 15.90 15.26
N GLY A 152 -5.18 15.40 16.16
CA GLY A 152 -6.60 15.76 16.20
C GLY A 152 -7.35 15.41 14.91
N GLY A 153 -7.03 14.26 14.31
CA GLY A 153 -7.61 13.79 13.04
C GLY A 153 -7.19 14.59 11.81
N LYS A 154 -6.20 15.46 11.92
CA LYS A 154 -5.65 16.25 10.81
C LYS A 154 -4.20 15.85 10.54
N MET A 155 -3.77 16.00 9.30
CA MET A 155 -2.39 15.76 8.90
C MET A 155 -1.51 16.98 9.16
N TRP A 156 -0.36 16.74 9.74
CA TRP A 156 0.67 17.73 10.05
C TRP A 156 2.03 17.24 9.54
N ALA A 157 2.95 18.18 9.40
CA ALA A 157 4.32 17.87 9.02
C ALA A 157 5.31 18.53 9.98
N LYS A 158 6.39 17.81 10.27
CA LYS A 158 7.59 18.32 10.93
C LYS A 158 8.67 18.44 9.87
N GLY A 159 9.43 19.53 9.88
CA GLY A 159 10.40 19.82 8.85
C GLY A 159 11.02 21.21 9.00
N HIS A 160 11.37 21.80 7.87
CA HIS A 160 12.15 23.01 7.79
C HIS A 160 11.34 24.16 7.20
N GLU A 161 11.26 25.28 7.91
CA GLU A 161 10.76 26.53 7.33
C GLU A 161 11.80 27.03 6.31
N VAL A 162 11.29 27.47 5.15
CA VAL A 162 12.11 28.06 4.10
C VAL A 162 11.92 29.56 4.13
N ILE A 163 13.03 30.26 4.35
CA ILE A 163 13.07 31.72 4.33
C ILE A 163 13.63 32.14 2.97
N GLU A 164 12.87 32.98 2.26
CA GLU A 164 13.33 33.60 1.03
C GLU A 164 14.38 34.65 1.37
N THR A 165 15.58 34.51 0.81
CA THR A 165 16.68 35.44 1.04
C THR A 165 16.90 36.26 -0.23
N SER A 166 16.92 37.59 -0.11
CA SER A 166 17.21 38.50 -1.22
C SER A 166 18.71 38.51 -1.52
N VAL A 167 19.23 37.41 -2.06
CA VAL A 167 20.61 37.36 -2.57
C VAL A 167 20.53 37.45 -4.08
N SER A 168 20.84 38.64 -4.61
CA SER A 168 21.12 38.84 -6.03
C SER A 168 22.43 38.15 -6.38
N HIS A 169 22.37 36.88 -6.76
CA HIS A 169 23.44 36.24 -7.51
C HIS A 169 22.84 35.67 -8.79
N ASN A 170 23.48 36.01 -9.92
CA ASN A 170 23.26 35.37 -11.21
C ASN A 170 23.37 33.86 -11.01
N SER A 171 22.22 33.18 -10.99
CA SER A 171 21.99 31.73 -10.81
C SER A 171 21.57 31.28 -9.40
N GLY A 172 20.26 31.30 -9.12
CA GLY A 172 19.63 30.46 -8.10
C GLY A 172 19.27 31.16 -6.78
N CYS A 173 18.00 31.02 -6.38
CA CYS A 173 17.49 31.48 -5.10
C CYS A 173 18.11 30.63 -3.96
N VAL A 174 18.77 31.26 -3.00
CA VAL A 174 19.35 30.60 -1.82
C VAL A 174 18.33 30.65 -0.68
N ALA A 175 17.81 29.49 -0.29
CA ALA A 175 16.89 29.35 0.84
C ALA A 175 17.67 28.99 2.12
N THR A 176 17.48 29.76 3.20
CA THR A 176 18.05 29.42 4.52
C THR A 176 17.04 28.60 5.32
N VAL A 177 17.47 27.44 5.81
CA VAL A 177 16.66 26.51 6.61
C VAL A 177 16.85 26.78 8.11
N ARG A 178 15.78 27.17 8.82
CA ARG A 178 15.77 27.25 10.30
C ARG A 178 15.01 26.06 10.92
N LEU A 179 15.45 25.67 12.12
CA LEU A 179 15.01 24.48 12.86
C LEU A 179 13.55 24.53 13.32
N THR A 180 12.84 23.45 12.99
CA THR A 180 11.64 22.84 13.59
C THR A 180 10.42 23.74 13.86
N PHE A 181 9.44 23.67 12.95
CA PHE A 181 8.07 24.09 13.23
C PHE A 181 7.08 22.99 12.81
N ILE A 182 5.94 22.96 13.52
CA ILE A 182 4.80 22.10 13.25
C ILE A 182 3.87 22.87 12.31
N PHE A 183 3.74 22.43 11.06
CA PHE A 183 2.83 23.05 10.09
C PHE A 183 1.70 22.11 9.73
N ARG A 184 0.51 22.70 9.57
CA ARG A 184 -0.69 22.00 9.10
C ARG A 184 -0.57 21.81 7.59
N ALA A 185 -0.63 20.57 7.13
CA ALA A 185 -0.74 20.30 5.70
C ALA A 185 -2.11 20.81 5.21
N ALA A 186 -2.12 21.52 4.08
CA ALA A 186 -3.30 22.16 3.50
C ALA A 186 -4.39 21.14 3.14
#